data_AF-A0A8F4FRT1-F1
#
_entry.id   AF-A0A8F4FRT1-F1
#
_cell.length_a   1.000
_cell.length_b   1.000
_cell.length_c   1.000
_cell.angle_alpha   90.00
_cell.angle_beta   90.00
_cell.angle_gamma   90.00
#
_symmetry.space_group_name_H-M   'P 1'
#
loop_
_entity.id
_entity.type
_entity.pdbx_description
1 polymer ?
#
loop_
_entity_poly.entity_id
_entity_poly.type
_entity_poly.pdbx_seq_one_letter_code
_entity_poly.pdbx_strand_id
1 'polypeptide(L)'
;MKIKSLDELRAIDERSQRSTPWGFAMDGMMNEADAVRVHQDQVAWPELVGDVPSATVAAMNRVRLTFAYGVLDYDLFTVAETLSRFVLELALRERFVAFADGHLTFVDVDGTVVVDPVITYGDVVALVGHQPKRGKGWKVEQAGIEPKFNGSLSALRQWARSNGLLRGQANRVKESALLGLRHEAAHPTGSWTGGPSGIAESIRHTGELINQLWGSPTPGGKHYPAPVLQRPTIIACTDGGRSTMSVESFLADQSDVQGATCVVFGLCDQDTPEFCHTWFDQTVLPSRYLFGPATVEETVEWLVRNRPAECHVDTLDRLFIDVVGSDEWPLRLETLTPTERDLGDATFRVILADSPWDARALARETDHPDDAATPEPNRPPRADPKERAQLIATGTWGSVRQLVADDAPHAGIPSFHVGMNS
;
A
#
# COMPACT_ATOMS: atom_id res chain seq x y z
N MET A 1 26.31 16.05 32.78
CA MET A 1 25.94 16.96 31.68
C MET A 1 26.74 18.25 31.83
N LYS A 2 27.39 18.74 30.78
CA LYS A 2 28.00 20.08 30.75
C LYS A 2 26.96 21.06 30.21
N ILE A 3 26.78 22.20 30.88
CA ILE A 3 25.83 23.23 30.42
C ILE A 3 26.40 23.87 29.16
N LYS A 4 25.60 23.91 28.09
CA LYS A 4 25.94 24.56 26.82
C LYS A 4 25.57 26.05 26.87
N SER A 5 26.34 26.88 26.19
CA SER A 5 26.00 28.28 25.90
C SER A 5 24.89 28.39 24.86
N LEU A 6 24.30 29.58 24.70
CA LEU A 6 23.28 29.81 23.68
C LEU A 6 23.82 29.63 22.25
N ASP A 7 25.05 30.04 21.99
CA ASP A 7 25.68 29.89 20.68
C ASP A 7 25.92 28.41 20.36
N GLU A 8 26.36 27.62 21.34
CA GLU A 8 26.49 26.16 21.20
C GLU A 8 25.14 25.45 20.98
N LEU A 9 24.03 26.01 21.47
CA LEU A 9 22.67 25.47 21.24
C LEU A 9 22.07 25.88 19.89
N ARG A 10 22.61 26.94 19.25
CA ARG A 10 22.16 27.44 17.95
C ARG A 10 22.99 26.92 16.78
N ALA A 11 24.19 26.43 17.05
CA ALA A 11 25.03 25.79 16.04
C ALA A 11 24.34 24.53 15.48
N ILE A 12 24.40 24.36 14.17
CA ILE A 12 23.89 23.15 13.51
C ILE A 12 24.80 21.97 13.91
N ASP A 13 24.19 20.81 14.21
CA ASP A 13 24.91 19.58 14.50
C ASP A 13 25.61 19.08 13.23
N GLU A 14 26.93 18.87 13.29
CA GLU A 14 27.73 18.43 12.14
C GLU A 14 27.18 17.14 11.48
N ARG A 15 26.67 16.19 12.27
CA ARG A 15 26.11 14.94 11.74
C ARG A 15 24.87 15.21 10.89
N SER A 16 24.08 16.23 11.25
CA SER A 16 22.92 16.64 10.46
C SER A 16 23.33 17.27 9.12
N GLN A 17 24.45 18.03 9.08
CA GLN A 17 24.99 18.62 7.86
C GLN A 17 25.55 17.57 6.89
N ARG A 18 26.07 16.46 7.41
CA ARG A 18 26.50 15.31 6.62
C ARG A 18 25.33 14.44 6.14
N SER A 19 24.15 14.58 6.72
CA SER A 19 22.97 13.78 6.37
C SER A 19 22.19 14.41 5.23
N THR A 20 22.50 14.00 4.00
CA THR A 20 21.88 14.51 2.77
C THR A 20 20.61 13.73 2.40
N PRO A 21 19.81 14.18 1.41
CA PRO A 21 18.67 13.40 0.89
C PRO A 21 19.04 12.00 0.43
N TRP A 22 20.28 11.80 -0.01
CA TRP A 22 20.80 10.53 -0.53
C TRP A 22 21.47 9.67 0.54
N GLY A 23 21.40 10.09 1.81
CA GLY A 23 22.04 9.42 2.93
C GLY A 23 23.24 10.19 3.46
N PHE A 24 24.12 9.49 4.19
CA PHE A 24 25.26 10.08 4.86
C PHE A 24 26.40 10.37 3.88
N ALA A 25 26.77 11.64 3.72
CA ALA A 25 27.89 12.06 2.90
C ALA A 25 29.21 11.80 3.65
N MET A 26 30.05 10.95 3.05
CA MET A 26 31.40 10.69 3.54
C MET A 26 32.33 11.90 3.29
N ASP A 27 32.16 12.54 2.14
CA ASP A 27 32.89 13.74 1.73
C ASP A 27 31.93 14.93 1.56
N GLY A 28 32.25 16.03 2.24
CA GLY A 28 31.46 17.27 2.21
C GLY A 28 30.35 17.36 3.26
N MET A 29 29.79 18.55 3.38
CA MET A 29 28.68 18.90 4.27
C MET A 29 27.75 19.86 3.53
N MET A 30 26.46 19.75 3.80
CA MET A 30 25.53 20.83 3.47
C MET A 30 25.90 22.08 4.27
N ASN A 31 25.81 23.26 3.64
CA ASN A 31 25.82 24.48 4.42
C ASN A 31 24.58 24.51 5.35
N GLU A 32 24.63 25.35 6.38
CA GLU A 32 23.60 25.40 7.43
C GLU A 32 22.20 25.66 6.86
N ALA A 33 22.06 26.59 5.92
CA ALA A 33 20.78 26.94 5.31
C ALA A 33 20.19 25.78 4.50
N ASP A 34 21.02 25.07 3.75
CA ASP A 34 20.61 23.89 2.99
C ASP A 34 20.21 22.74 3.91
N ALA A 35 20.95 22.51 5.00
CA ALA A 35 20.58 21.48 5.98
C ALA A 35 19.20 21.76 6.58
N VAL A 36 18.95 23.00 7.01
CA VAL A 36 17.64 23.42 7.56
C VAL A 36 16.51 23.22 6.55
N ARG A 37 16.71 23.69 5.31
CA ARG A 37 15.70 23.59 4.24
C ARG A 37 15.40 22.15 3.88
N VAL A 38 16.44 21.37 3.56
CA VAL A 38 16.31 19.98 3.11
C VAL A 38 15.58 19.11 4.14
N HIS A 39 15.96 19.21 5.42
CA HIS A 39 15.33 18.40 6.47
C HIS A 39 13.86 18.81 6.71
N GLN A 40 13.51 20.08 6.56
CA GLN A 40 12.10 20.50 6.62
C GLN A 40 11.29 19.97 5.42
N ASP A 41 11.83 20.10 4.22
CA ASP A 41 11.18 19.64 2.98
C ASP A 41 10.89 18.13 3.03
N GLN A 42 11.78 17.34 3.64
CA GLN A 42 11.63 15.89 3.78
C GLN A 42 10.40 15.45 4.59
N VAL A 43 9.88 16.28 5.50
CA VAL A 43 8.75 15.95 6.38
C VAL A 43 7.53 16.84 6.18
N ALA A 44 7.63 17.87 5.33
CA ALA A 44 6.54 18.80 5.03
C ALA A 44 5.33 18.10 4.42
N TRP A 45 5.57 17.15 3.52
CA TRP A 45 4.57 16.29 2.90
C TRP A 45 4.45 14.95 3.65
N PRO A 46 3.29 14.25 3.68
CA PRO A 46 2.00 14.63 3.08
C PRO A 46 1.15 15.51 4.00
N GLU A 47 0.42 16.48 3.46
CA GLU A 47 -0.56 17.23 4.25
C GLU A 47 -1.68 16.30 4.74
N LEU A 48 -2.12 16.50 5.98
CA LEU A 48 -3.22 15.70 6.53
C LEU A 48 -4.55 16.24 6.00
N VAL A 49 -5.47 15.37 5.62
CA VAL A 49 -6.78 15.78 5.10
C VAL A 49 -7.64 16.47 6.15
N GLY A 50 -8.53 17.36 5.70
CA GLY A 50 -9.32 18.25 6.57
C GLY A 50 -10.23 17.55 7.58
N ASP A 51 -10.61 16.29 7.32
CA ASP A 51 -11.47 15.51 8.21
C ASP A 51 -10.69 14.87 9.39
N VAL A 52 -9.36 14.93 9.36
CA VAL A 52 -8.52 14.45 10.47
C VAL A 52 -8.71 15.39 11.67
N PRO A 53 -8.98 14.87 12.88
CA PRO A 53 -9.18 15.70 14.06
C PRO A 53 -7.98 16.61 14.37
N SER A 54 -8.29 17.81 14.86
CA SER A 54 -7.29 18.86 15.14
C SER A 54 -6.22 18.42 16.14
N ALA A 55 -6.53 17.50 17.07
CA ALA A 55 -5.57 16.96 18.01
C ALA A 55 -4.50 16.11 17.30
N THR A 56 -4.89 15.22 16.39
CA THR A 56 -3.96 14.46 15.54
C THR A 56 -3.15 15.39 14.63
N VAL A 57 -3.78 16.40 14.01
CA VAL A 57 -3.06 17.39 13.19
C VAL A 57 -2.01 18.15 13.99
N ALA A 58 -2.37 18.64 15.18
CA ALA A 58 -1.43 19.34 16.07
C ALA A 58 -0.28 18.43 16.52
N ALA A 59 -0.56 17.16 16.81
CA ALA A 59 0.45 16.20 17.21
C ALA A 59 1.41 15.87 16.05
N MET A 60 0.90 15.71 14.82
CA MET A 60 1.74 15.51 13.63
C MET A 60 2.61 16.74 13.32
N ASN A 61 2.08 17.95 13.48
CA ASN A 61 2.86 19.17 13.32
C ASN A 61 3.96 19.29 14.39
N ARG A 62 3.72 18.81 15.61
CA ARG A 62 4.76 18.70 16.64
C ARG A 62 5.86 17.72 16.24
N VAL A 63 5.52 16.56 15.66
CA VAL A 63 6.51 15.60 15.12
C VAL A 63 7.40 16.27 14.07
N ARG A 64 6.79 16.94 13.09
CA ARG A 64 7.52 17.65 12.02
C ARG A 64 8.44 18.72 12.58
N LEU A 65 7.96 19.50 13.54
CA LEU A 65 8.75 20.54 14.18
C LEU A 65 9.91 19.95 14.99
N THR A 66 9.69 18.87 15.73
CA THR A 66 10.76 18.15 16.44
C THR A 66 11.80 17.61 15.47
N PHE A 67 11.38 17.05 14.33
CA PHE A 67 12.29 16.61 13.27
C PHE A 67 13.11 17.78 12.71
N ALA A 68 12.46 18.91 12.41
CA ALA A 68 13.13 20.10 11.90
C ALA A 68 14.17 20.66 12.90
N TYR A 69 13.93 20.55 14.21
CA TYR A 69 14.91 20.90 15.23
C TYR A 69 16.04 19.87 15.38
N GLY A 70 15.91 18.69 14.79
CA GLY A 70 16.97 17.68 14.69
C GLY A 70 18.26 18.19 14.04
N VAL A 71 18.18 19.25 13.24
CA VAL A 71 19.38 19.90 12.68
C VAL A 71 20.27 20.53 13.75
N LEU A 72 19.70 20.94 14.89
CA LEU A 72 20.44 21.54 16.01
C LEU A 72 20.90 20.48 17.03
N ASP A 73 20.13 19.40 17.16
CA ASP A 73 20.44 18.27 18.02
C ASP A 73 19.99 16.98 17.35
N TYR A 74 20.96 16.24 16.81
CA TYR A 74 20.71 15.06 15.98
C TYR A 74 19.82 14.02 16.65
N ASP A 75 19.86 13.90 17.98
CA ASP A 75 19.06 12.91 18.70
C ASP A 75 17.56 13.23 18.63
N LEU A 76 17.18 14.49 18.36
CA LEU A 76 15.78 14.89 18.15
C LEU A 76 15.17 14.27 16.90
N PHE A 77 15.95 13.86 15.90
CA PHE A 77 15.40 13.06 14.79
C PHE A 77 14.80 11.77 15.32
N THR A 78 15.54 11.05 16.16
CA THR A 78 15.09 9.78 16.76
C THR A 78 13.89 9.99 17.67
N VAL A 79 13.86 11.11 18.41
CA VAL A 79 12.70 11.52 19.20
C VAL A 79 11.48 11.77 18.30
N ALA A 80 11.65 12.45 17.17
CA ALA A 80 10.58 12.69 16.21
C ALA A 80 9.99 11.38 15.66
N GLU A 81 10.83 10.39 15.34
CA GLU A 81 10.34 9.06 14.92
C GLU A 81 9.53 8.38 16.03
N THR A 82 9.99 8.49 17.27
CA THR A 82 9.26 7.93 18.41
C THR A 82 7.91 8.60 18.58
N LEU A 83 7.87 9.94 18.47
CA LEU A 83 6.63 10.71 18.54
C LEU A 83 5.66 10.35 17.40
N SER A 84 6.13 10.12 16.17
CA SER A 84 5.25 9.76 15.05
C SER A 84 4.47 8.47 15.30
N ARG A 85 5.11 7.48 15.94
CA ARG A 85 4.46 6.22 16.33
C ARG A 85 3.32 6.43 17.32
N PHE A 86 3.45 7.39 18.25
CA PHE A 86 2.37 7.78 19.16
C PHE A 86 1.25 8.54 18.45
N VAL A 87 1.58 9.36 17.43
CA VAL A 87 0.57 10.04 16.61
C VAL A 87 -0.27 9.04 15.82
N LEU A 88 0.34 8.00 15.25
CA LEU A 88 -0.40 6.93 14.57
C LEU A 88 -1.39 6.23 15.51
N GLU A 89 -0.95 5.93 16.74
CA GLU A 89 -1.84 5.36 17.75
C GLU A 89 -3.00 6.30 18.11
N LEU A 90 -2.72 7.60 18.30
CA LEU A 90 -3.77 8.59 18.52
C LEU A 90 -4.79 8.60 17.39
N ALA A 91 -4.32 8.62 16.13
CA ALA A 91 -5.17 8.63 14.96
C ALA A 91 -6.07 7.38 14.86
N LEU A 92 -5.52 6.19 15.10
CA LEU A 92 -6.29 4.93 15.15
C LEU A 92 -7.38 4.97 16.22
N ARG A 93 -7.06 5.50 17.41
CA ARG A 93 -8.00 5.64 18.52
C ARG A 93 -9.12 6.60 18.20
N GLU A 94 -8.80 7.76 17.65
CA GLU A 94 -9.80 8.76 17.23
C GLU A 94 -10.70 8.20 16.13
N ARG A 95 -10.13 7.51 15.15
CA ARG A 95 -10.89 6.88 14.07
C ARG A 95 -11.83 5.79 14.60
N PHE A 96 -11.38 4.99 15.57
CA PHE A 96 -12.22 3.98 16.22
C PHE A 96 -13.36 4.59 17.02
N VAL A 97 -13.11 5.65 17.80
CA VAL A 97 -14.17 6.34 18.56
C VAL A 97 -15.22 6.93 17.62
N ALA A 98 -14.79 7.53 16.51
CA ALA A 98 -15.71 8.02 15.48
C ALA A 98 -16.54 6.89 14.86
N PHE A 99 -15.94 5.73 14.62
CA PHE A 99 -16.65 4.54 14.11
C PHE A 99 -17.65 3.97 15.12
N ALA A 100 -17.32 3.99 16.42
CA ALA A 100 -18.19 3.50 17.47
C ALA A 100 -19.48 4.33 17.61
N ASP A 101 -19.51 5.55 17.06
CA ASP A 101 -20.68 6.42 17.03
C ASP A 101 -21.35 6.58 18.41
N GLY A 102 -20.52 6.86 19.41
CA GLY A 102 -20.97 7.17 20.77
C GLY A 102 -21.27 5.98 21.68
N HIS A 103 -21.17 4.72 21.21
CA HIS A 103 -21.47 3.55 22.03
C HIS A 103 -20.74 2.27 21.60
N LEU A 104 -20.72 1.28 22.48
CA LEU A 104 -20.33 -0.10 22.15
C LEU A 104 -21.38 -1.07 22.67
N THR A 105 -21.71 -2.05 21.83
CA THR A 105 -22.63 -3.14 22.19
C THR A 105 -21.85 -4.37 22.61
N PHE A 106 -22.21 -4.94 23.75
CA PHE A 106 -21.63 -6.16 24.29
C PHE A 106 -22.69 -7.24 24.48
N VAL A 107 -22.31 -8.48 24.21
CA VAL A 107 -23.17 -9.65 24.41
C VAL A 107 -22.46 -10.71 25.24
N ASP A 108 -23.15 -11.23 26.26
CA ASP A 108 -22.68 -12.33 27.10
C ASP A 108 -23.07 -13.70 26.52
N VAL A 109 -22.51 -14.78 27.09
CA VAL A 109 -22.75 -16.17 26.69
C VAL A 109 -24.21 -16.60 26.84
N ASP A 110 -24.98 -15.94 27.71
CA ASP A 110 -26.41 -16.19 27.90
C ASP A 110 -27.30 -15.37 26.96
N GLY A 111 -26.70 -14.55 26.09
CA GLY A 111 -27.40 -13.67 25.15
C GLY A 111 -27.79 -12.31 25.73
N THR A 112 -27.38 -11.98 26.97
CA THR A 112 -27.61 -10.66 27.56
C THR A 112 -26.88 -9.58 26.77
N VAL A 113 -27.61 -8.56 26.31
CA VAL A 113 -27.08 -7.43 25.55
C VAL A 113 -26.95 -6.21 26.46
N VAL A 114 -25.78 -5.55 26.44
CA VAL A 114 -25.53 -4.27 27.11
C VAL A 114 -24.95 -3.27 26.13
N VAL A 115 -25.49 -2.06 26.11
CA VAL A 115 -24.99 -0.95 25.32
C VAL A 115 -24.40 0.08 26.27
N ASP A 116 -23.09 0.35 26.14
CA ASP A 116 -22.39 1.33 26.97
C ASP A 116 -21.99 2.55 26.13
N PRO A 117 -22.09 3.77 26.69
CA PRO A 117 -21.64 4.98 26.01
C PRO A 117 -20.11 5.02 25.91
N VAL A 118 -19.61 5.56 24.80
CA VAL A 118 -18.19 5.78 24.53
C VAL A 118 -18.00 7.20 23.97
N ILE A 119 -17.27 8.04 24.69
CA ILE A 119 -16.96 9.41 24.24
C ILE A 119 -15.47 9.52 23.89
N THR A 120 -14.64 8.78 24.62
CA THR A 120 -13.18 8.77 24.46
C THR A 120 -12.68 7.34 24.30
N TYR A 121 -11.47 7.20 23.77
CA TYR A 121 -10.83 5.89 23.73
C TYR A 121 -10.49 5.35 25.13
N GLY A 122 -10.40 6.23 26.14
CA GLY A 122 -10.28 5.81 27.54
C GLY A 122 -11.49 5.01 28.00
N ASP A 123 -12.68 5.39 27.56
CA ASP A 123 -13.92 4.65 27.85
C ASP A 123 -13.89 3.27 27.20
N VAL A 124 -13.44 3.19 25.94
CA VAL A 124 -13.24 1.90 25.25
C VAL A 124 -12.33 0.99 26.07
N VAL A 125 -11.13 1.47 26.45
CA VAL A 125 -10.17 0.70 27.23
C VAL A 125 -10.74 0.30 28.59
N ALA A 126 -11.49 1.17 29.26
CA ALA A 126 -12.15 0.83 30.51
C ALA A 126 -13.19 -0.29 30.34
N LEU A 127 -13.97 -0.26 29.25
CA LEU A 127 -15.01 -1.26 28.96
C LEU A 127 -14.42 -2.62 28.56
N VAL A 128 -13.40 -2.63 27.68
CA VAL A 128 -12.81 -3.88 27.14
C VAL A 128 -11.67 -4.41 28.01
N GLY A 129 -10.93 -3.54 28.69
CA GLY A 129 -9.78 -3.88 29.54
C GLY A 129 -10.17 -4.26 30.97
N HIS A 130 -11.26 -3.71 31.51
CA HIS A 130 -11.82 -4.13 32.79
C HIS A 130 -12.92 -5.19 32.64
N GLN A 131 -12.58 -6.32 32.00
CA GLN A 131 -13.33 -7.57 32.12
C GLN A 131 -13.56 -8.13 33.54
N PRO A 132 -12.93 -7.71 34.67
CA PRO A 132 -13.24 -8.29 35.98
C PRO A 132 -14.70 -8.15 36.40
N LYS A 133 -15.42 -7.11 35.95
CA LYS A 133 -16.85 -6.93 36.28
C LYS A 133 -17.80 -7.75 35.41
N ARG A 134 -17.34 -8.20 34.24
CA ARG A 134 -18.16 -8.91 33.25
C ARG A 134 -17.82 -10.41 33.14
N GLY A 135 -16.75 -10.89 33.76
CA GLY A 135 -16.43 -12.32 33.76
C GLY A 135 -16.08 -12.84 32.37
N LYS A 136 -15.84 -14.16 32.27
CA LYS A 136 -15.48 -14.83 31.00
C LYS A 136 -16.76 -15.10 30.20
N GLY A 137 -17.10 -14.24 29.25
CA GLY A 137 -18.25 -14.48 28.37
C GLY A 137 -18.61 -13.32 27.45
N TRP A 138 -18.39 -12.09 27.93
CA TRP A 138 -18.75 -10.87 27.22
C TRP A 138 -17.81 -10.59 26.04
N LYS A 139 -18.42 -10.25 24.90
CA LYS A 139 -17.74 -9.88 23.66
C LYS A 139 -18.37 -8.64 23.08
N VAL A 140 -17.59 -7.84 22.35
CA VAL A 140 -18.15 -6.75 21.55
C VAL A 140 -18.92 -7.37 20.39
N GLU A 141 -20.18 -7.03 20.25
CA GLU A 141 -21.03 -7.43 19.12
C GLU A 141 -21.51 -6.17 18.42
N GLN A 142 -20.68 -5.66 17.53
CA GLN A 142 -20.96 -4.49 16.72
C GLN A 142 -20.45 -4.75 15.31
N ALA A 143 -21.26 -4.42 14.31
CA ALA A 143 -20.89 -4.58 12.92
C ALA A 143 -19.52 -3.93 12.66
N GLY A 144 -18.61 -4.67 12.02
CA GLY A 144 -17.24 -4.24 11.77
C GLY A 144 -16.26 -4.40 12.94
N ILE A 145 -16.69 -4.76 14.15
CA ILE A 145 -15.78 -5.02 15.28
C ILE A 145 -15.68 -6.52 15.53
N GLU A 146 -14.46 -7.03 15.61
CA GLU A 146 -14.25 -8.44 15.92
C GLU A 146 -14.65 -8.77 17.37
N PRO A 147 -15.26 -9.95 17.64
CA PRO A 147 -15.69 -10.33 18.99
C PRO A 147 -14.57 -10.40 20.04
N LYS A 148 -13.31 -10.50 19.60
CA LYS A 148 -12.12 -10.57 20.47
C LYS A 148 -11.42 -9.22 20.65
N PHE A 149 -12.03 -8.12 20.22
CA PHE A 149 -11.46 -6.79 20.35
C PHE A 149 -11.18 -6.46 21.83
N ASN A 150 -9.92 -6.16 22.14
CA ASN A 150 -9.44 -5.94 23.51
C ASN A 150 -8.87 -4.53 23.74
N GLY A 151 -9.10 -3.61 22.80
CA GLY A 151 -8.63 -2.22 22.89
C GLY A 151 -7.11 -2.04 22.78
N SER A 152 -6.34 -3.10 22.53
CA SER A 152 -4.91 -2.99 22.25
C SER A 152 -4.66 -2.34 20.90
N LEU A 153 -3.48 -1.78 20.71
CA LEU A 153 -3.06 -1.20 19.43
C LEU A 153 -3.04 -2.25 18.29
N SER A 154 -2.70 -3.51 18.60
CA SER A 154 -2.79 -4.62 17.64
C SER A 154 -4.24 -4.87 17.20
N ALA A 155 -5.18 -4.90 18.16
CA ALA A 155 -6.61 -5.06 17.87
C ALA A 155 -7.18 -3.87 17.09
N LEU A 156 -6.75 -2.63 17.36
CA LEU A 156 -7.11 -1.45 16.58
C LEU A 156 -6.64 -1.56 15.13
N ARG A 157 -5.39 -1.96 14.90
CA ARG A 157 -4.89 -2.14 13.53
C ARG A 157 -5.67 -3.23 12.80
N GLN A 158 -5.91 -4.37 13.46
CA GLN A 158 -6.68 -5.47 12.89
C GLN A 158 -8.10 -5.02 12.54
N TRP A 159 -8.75 -4.26 13.42
CA TRP A 159 -10.04 -3.63 13.14
C TRP A 159 -9.98 -2.69 11.92
N ALA A 160 -8.98 -1.80 11.84
CA ALA A 160 -8.87 -0.89 10.72
C ALA A 160 -8.69 -1.65 9.38
N ARG A 161 -7.91 -2.73 9.38
CA ARG A 161 -7.75 -3.65 8.24
C ARG A 161 -9.07 -4.34 7.87
N SER A 162 -9.77 -4.94 8.85
CA SER A 162 -11.00 -5.69 8.58
C SER A 162 -12.15 -4.82 8.07
N ASN A 163 -12.11 -3.51 8.35
CA ASN A 163 -13.06 -2.52 7.84
C ASN A 163 -12.59 -1.83 6.56
N GLY A 164 -11.54 -2.33 5.90
CA GLY A 164 -11.03 -1.75 4.64
C GLY A 164 -10.40 -0.37 4.78
N LEU A 165 -10.12 0.10 6.00
CA LEU A 165 -9.48 1.40 6.23
C LEU A 165 -8.00 1.36 5.87
N LEU A 166 -7.35 0.19 5.93
CA LEU A 166 -5.94 0.00 5.57
C LEU A 166 -5.82 -0.98 4.39
N ARG A 167 -5.25 -0.48 3.28
CA ARG A 167 -5.06 -1.19 2.01
C ARG A 167 -3.62 -1.69 1.78
N GLY A 168 -3.46 -2.57 0.82
CA GLY A 168 -2.20 -3.10 0.32
C GLY A 168 -1.67 -4.25 1.15
N GLN A 169 -1.26 -5.33 0.50
CA GLN A 169 -0.74 -6.52 1.17
C GLN A 169 0.67 -6.29 1.72
N ALA A 170 1.55 -5.64 0.97
CA ALA A 170 2.93 -5.38 1.40
C ALA A 170 3.01 -4.42 2.60
N ASN A 171 1.96 -3.62 2.81
CA ASN A 171 1.87 -2.71 3.96
C ASN A 171 1.65 -3.44 5.29
N ARG A 172 1.09 -4.67 5.29
CA ARG A 172 0.84 -5.47 6.50
C ARG A 172 2.12 -5.70 7.32
N VAL A 173 3.24 -5.97 6.63
CA VAL A 173 4.57 -6.14 7.24
C VAL A 173 5.01 -4.85 7.92
N LYS A 174 4.89 -3.72 7.21
CA LYS A 174 5.35 -2.41 7.69
C LYS A 174 4.52 -1.91 8.85
N GLU A 175 3.20 -2.11 8.81
CA GLU A 175 2.32 -1.84 9.94
C GLU A 175 2.70 -2.66 11.16
N SER A 176 2.99 -3.96 10.99
CA SER A 176 3.45 -4.82 12.07
C SER A 176 4.77 -4.35 12.68
N ALA A 177 5.73 -3.95 11.85
CA ALA A 177 6.98 -3.36 12.30
C ALA A 177 6.75 -2.07 13.09
N LEU A 178 5.89 -1.16 12.60
CA LEU A 178 5.55 0.09 13.30
C LEU A 178 4.94 -0.17 14.69
N LEU A 179 4.10 -1.21 14.82
CA LEU A 179 3.55 -1.60 16.12
C LEU A 179 4.61 -2.15 17.07
N GLY A 180 5.50 -3.01 16.58
CA GLY A 180 6.63 -3.54 17.37
C GLY A 180 7.52 -2.41 17.87
N LEU A 181 7.84 -1.46 17.00
CA LEU A 181 8.64 -0.29 17.32
C LEU A 181 7.95 0.69 18.30
N ARG A 182 6.62 0.78 18.28
CA ARG A 182 5.86 1.50 19.32
C ARG A 182 5.98 0.81 20.67
N HIS A 183 5.87 -0.52 20.69
CA HIS A 183 6.03 -1.29 21.93
C HIS A 183 7.43 -1.09 22.54
N GLU A 184 8.47 -1.11 21.72
CA GLU A 184 9.84 -0.79 22.14
C GLU A 184 9.98 0.65 22.64
N ALA A 185 9.35 1.63 21.98
CA ALA A 185 9.35 3.01 22.45
C ALA A 185 8.68 3.17 23.84
N ALA A 186 7.63 2.39 24.12
CA ALA A 186 6.99 2.37 25.44
C ALA A 186 7.82 1.63 26.50
N HIS A 187 8.70 0.72 26.08
CA HIS A 187 9.50 -0.15 26.93
C HIS A 187 10.96 -0.21 26.44
N PRO A 188 11.72 0.90 26.54
CA PRO A 188 13.05 0.98 25.95
C PRO A 188 14.03 0.03 26.64
N THR A 189 14.72 -0.79 25.86
CA THR A 189 15.77 -1.72 26.32
C THR A 189 17.18 -1.25 25.99
N GLY A 190 17.33 -0.15 25.23
CA GLY A 190 18.60 0.45 24.85
C GLY A 190 18.45 1.80 24.18
N SER A 191 19.59 2.46 23.91
CA SER A 191 19.66 3.69 23.10
C SER A 191 19.88 3.32 21.64
N TRP A 192 19.10 3.92 20.73
CA TRP A 192 19.31 3.82 19.29
C TRP A 192 19.32 5.23 18.69
N THR A 193 20.00 5.38 17.55
CA THR A 193 20.11 6.65 16.83
C THR A 193 19.85 6.37 15.35
N GLY A 194 18.78 6.93 14.81
CA GLY A 194 18.41 6.76 13.41
C GLY A 194 19.05 7.79 12.47
N GLY A 195 19.12 7.45 11.19
CA GLY A 195 19.48 8.41 10.13
C GLY A 195 18.29 9.31 9.76
N PRO A 196 18.48 10.63 9.55
CA PRO A 196 17.38 11.57 9.27
C PRO A 196 16.51 11.16 8.09
N SER A 197 17.10 10.68 6.99
CA SER A 197 16.34 10.30 5.78
C SER A 197 15.40 9.12 6.02
N GLY A 198 15.84 8.11 6.78
CA GLY A 198 15.01 6.97 7.16
C GLY A 198 13.90 7.35 8.13
N ILE A 199 14.21 8.24 9.09
CA ILE A 199 13.24 8.80 10.02
C ILE A 199 12.19 9.63 9.27
N ALA A 200 12.61 10.47 8.33
CA ALA A 200 11.70 11.26 7.52
C ALA A 200 10.76 10.37 6.70
N GLU A 201 11.25 9.26 6.14
CA GLU A 201 10.40 8.26 5.49
C GLU A 201 9.37 7.65 6.46
N SER A 202 9.77 7.32 7.70
CA SER A 202 8.86 6.83 8.75
C SER A 202 7.78 7.85 9.12
N ILE A 203 8.14 9.15 9.21
CA ILE A 203 7.21 10.25 9.45
C ILE A 203 6.24 10.42 8.27
N ARG A 204 6.75 10.38 7.03
CA ARG A 204 5.90 10.44 5.82
C ARG A 204 4.91 9.28 5.76
N HIS A 205 5.38 8.06 6.02
CA HIS A 205 4.53 6.88 6.09
C HIS A 205 3.45 7.01 7.18
N THR A 206 3.78 7.61 8.33
CA THR A 206 2.79 7.94 9.36
C THR A 206 1.71 8.89 8.82
N GLY A 207 2.09 9.93 8.09
CA GLY A 207 1.14 10.85 7.45
C GLY A 207 0.25 10.15 6.40
N GLU A 208 0.82 9.30 5.55
CA GLU A 208 0.08 8.51 4.57
C GLU A 208 -0.94 7.56 5.24
N LEU A 209 -0.52 6.86 6.31
CA LEU A 209 -1.38 5.99 7.12
C LEU A 209 -2.57 6.76 7.71
N ILE A 210 -2.31 7.94 8.29
CA ILE A 210 -3.36 8.78 8.87
C ILE A 210 -4.35 9.18 7.77
N ASN A 211 -3.91 9.70 6.63
CA ASN A 211 -4.82 10.05 5.54
C ASN A 211 -5.65 8.86 5.06
N GLN A 212 -5.01 7.69 4.94
CA GLN A 212 -5.67 6.46 4.52
C GLN A 212 -6.75 6.01 5.53
N LEU A 213 -6.53 6.18 6.84
CA LEU A 213 -7.56 5.88 7.85
C LEU A 213 -8.85 6.70 7.66
N TRP A 214 -8.74 7.90 7.09
CA TRP A 214 -9.87 8.75 6.70
C TRP A 214 -10.30 8.55 5.24
N GLY A 215 -9.86 7.49 4.59
CA GLY A 215 -10.28 7.13 3.23
C GLY A 215 -9.68 8.04 2.15
N SER A 216 -8.61 8.76 2.45
CA SER A 216 -7.89 9.57 1.47
C SER A 216 -6.54 8.94 1.12
N PRO A 217 -6.46 8.23 -0.02
CA PRO A 217 -5.17 7.87 -0.60
C PRO A 217 -4.28 9.11 -0.81
N THR A 218 -2.96 8.95 -0.72
CA THR A 218 -2.01 10.07 -0.80
C THR A 218 -1.44 10.20 -2.22
N PRO A 219 -1.64 11.32 -2.94
CA PRO A 219 -1.02 11.55 -4.25
C PRO A 219 0.52 11.53 -4.16
N GLY A 220 1.16 10.64 -4.92
CA GLY A 220 2.61 10.41 -4.81
C GLY A 220 3.04 9.59 -3.59
N GLY A 221 2.07 9.05 -2.84
CA GLY A 221 2.26 8.12 -1.72
C GLY A 221 3.12 6.91 -2.09
N LYS A 222 4.02 6.49 -1.20
CA LYS A 222 4.80 5.25 -1.41
C LYS A 222 4.07 4.03 -0.86
N HIS A 223 3.34 4.19 0.23
CA HIS A 223 2.69 3.11 0.96
C HIS A 223 1.19 3.10 0.68
N TYR A 224 0.56 4.28 0.67
CA TYR A 224 -0.85 4.44 0.36
C TYR A 224 -1.04 5.41 -0.80
N PRO A 225 -0.53 5.07 -2.00
CA PRO A 225 -0.67 5.91 -3.18
C PRO A 225 -2.14 6.16 -3.51
N ALA A 226 -2.42 7.36 -4.02
CA ALA A 226 -3.62 7.61 -4.78
C ALA A 226 -3.63 6.80 -6.08
N PRO A 227 -4.84 6.47 -6.60
CA PRO A 227 -4.96 5.86 -7.91
C PRO A 227 -4.12 6.60 -8.97
N VAL A 228 -3.43 5.84 -9.79
CA VAL A 228 -2.53 6.37 -10.83
C VAL A 228 -3.27 6.50 -12.15
N LEU A 229 -2.91 7.53 -12.93
CA LEU A 229 -3.49 7.75 -14.24
C LEU A 229 -2.93 6.74 -15.25
N GLN A 230 -3.83 6.02 -15.90
CA GLN A 230 -3.55 5.08 -16.97
C GLN A 230 -4.01 5.68 -18.30
N ARG A 231 -3.10 5.76 -19.27
CA ARG A 231 -3.33 6.29 -20.61
C ARG A 231 -3.29 5.17 -21.65
N PRO A 232 -4.24 5.14 -22.62
CA PRO A 232 -4.12 4.23 -23.74
C PRO A 232 -2.84 4.52 -24.53
N THR A 233 -2.05 3.49 -24.73
CA THR A 233 -0.71 3.53 -25.31
C THR A 233 -0.62 2.44 -26.37
N ILE A 234 -0.16 2.82 -27.56
CA ILE A 234 0.06 1.90 -28.66
C ILE A 234 1.49 1.39 -28.58
N ILE A 235 1.60 0.08 -28.66
CA ILE A 235 2.84 -0.64 -28.85
C ILE A 235 2.82 -1.20 -30.26
N ALA A 236 3.70 -0.68 -31.12
CA ALA A 236 3.87 -1.15 -32.48
C ALA A 236 5.14 -2.00 -32.57
N CYS A 237 5.00 -3.25 -33.01
CA CYS A 237 6.09 -4.18 -33.21
C CYS A 237 6.35 -4.34 -34.71
N THR A 238 7.56 -3.98 -35.14
CA THR A 238 8.08 -4.20 -36.50
C THR A 238 9.28 -5.15 -36.44
N ASP A 239 9.78 -5.58 -37.60
CA ASP A 239 11.04 -6.34 -37.67
C ASP A 239 12.24 -5.56 -37.12
N GLY A 240 12.16 -4.22 -37.11
CA GLY A 240 13.19 -3.32 -36.59
C GLY A 240 13.14 -3.11 -35.08
N GLY A 241 12.12 -3.65 -34.40
CA GLY A 241 11.95 -3.56 -32.96
C GLY A 241 10.58 -3.02 -32.55
N ARG A 242 10.53 -2.42 -31.36
CA ARG A 242 9.29 -2.00 -30.72
C ARG A 242 9.28 -0.49 -30.53
N SER A 243 8.18 0.14 -30.94
CA SER A 243 7.91 1.56 -30.72
C SER A 243 6.70 1.74 -29.83
N THR A 244 6.73 2.77 -28.97
CA THR A 244 5.64 3.12 -28.06
C THR A 244 5.18 4.55 -28.34
N MET A 245 3.87 4.78 -28.41
CA MET A 245 3.32 6.12 -28.68
C MET A 245 1.92 6.30 -28.09
N SER A 246 1.50 7.57 -27.92
CA SER A 246 0.15 7.90 -27.51
C SER A 246 -0.85 7.68 -28.65
N VAL A 247 -2.15 7.62 -28.30
CA VAL A 247 -3.24 7.53 -29.29
C VAL A 247 -3.23 8.70 -30.26
N GLU A 248 -2.99 9.91 -29.76
CA GLU A 248 -2.97 11.12 -30.58
C GLU A 248 -1.83 11.08 -31.60
N SER A 249 -0.63 10.71 -31.16
CA SER A 249 0.53 10.58 -32.05
C SER A 249 0.31 9.48 -33.10
N PHE A 250 -0.20 8.32 -32.69
CA PHE A 250 -0.47 7.22 -33.62
C PHE A 250 -1.54 7.59 -34.65
N LEU A 251 -2.63 8.27 -34.26
CA LEU A 251 -3.67 8.69 -35.20
C LEU A 251 -3.22 9.82 -36.12
N ALA A 252 -2.28 10.66 -35.69
CA ALA A 252 -1.74 11.75 -36.50
C ALA A 252 -0.78 11.25 -37.60
N ASP A 253 0.06 10.26 -37.31
CA ASP A 253 1.04 9.73 -38.26
C ASP A 253 1.35 8.25 -37.97
N GLN A 254 1.15 7.39 -38.98
CA GLN A 254 1.50 5.96 -38.92
C GLN A 254 2.68 5.58 -39.83
N SER A 255 3.33 6.55 -40.48
CA SER A 255 4.31 6.28 -41.53
C SER A 255 5.48 5.40 -41.06
N ASP A 256 5.98 5.63 -39.85
CA ASP A 256 7.10 4.89 -39.25
C ASP A 256 6.73 3.49 -38.72
N VAL A 257 5.45 3.14 -38.68
CA VAL A 257 4.94 1.86 -38.15
C VAL A 257 4.12 1.08 -39.18
N GLN A 258 4.22 1.43 -40.46
CA GLN A 258 3.57 0.68 -41.54
C GLN A 258 4.01 -0.79 -41.54
N GLY A 259 3.03 -1.70 -41.62
CA GLY A 259 3.26 -3.14 -41.53
C GLY A 259 3.56 -3.66 -40.11
N ALA A 260 3.52 -2.80 -39.08
CA ALA A 260 3.66 -3.25 -37.70
C ALA A 260 2.46 -4.10 -37.25
N THR A 261 2.71 -5.00 -36.30
CA THR A 261 1.67 -5.55 -35.44
C THR A 261 1.50 -4.63 -34.24
N CYS A 262 0.27 -4.15 -34.02
CA CYS A 262 -0.07 -3.22 -32.97
C CYS A 262 -0.82 -3.90 -31.81
N VAL A 263 -0.52 -3.48 -30.59
CA VAL A 263 -1.26 -3.81 -29.38
C VAL A 263 -1.54 -2.53 -28.61
N VAL A 264 -2.75 -2.39 -28.08
CA VAL A 264 -3.16 -1.24 -27.27
C VAL A 264 -3.25 -1.67 -25.82
N PHE A 265 -2.54 -0.96 -24.94
CA PHE A 265 -2.62 -1.12 -23.50
C PHE A 265 -2.99 0.19 -22.83
N GLY A 266 -3.74 0.16 -21.74
CA GLY A 266 -3.69 1.23 -20.74
C GLY A 266 -2.42 1.07 -19.92
N LEU A 267 -1.52 2.05 -19.98
CA LEU A 267 -0.26 2.06 -19.21
C LEU A 267 -0.15 3.30 -18.33
N CYS A 268 0.58 3.18 -17.23
CA CYS A 268 0.94 4.32 -16.39
C CYS A 268 2.22 4.96 -16.93
N ASP A 269 2.38 6.29 -16.81
CA ASP A 269 3.55 7.02 -17.36
C ASP A 269 4.90 6.55 -16.79
N GLN A 270 4.89 5.88 -15.64
CA GLN A 270 6.07 5.36 -14.95
C GLN A 270 6.41 3.90 -15.32
N ASP A 271 5.54 3.20 -16.06
CA ASP A 271 5.79 1.83 -16.47
C ASP A 271 6.77 1.78 -17.65
N THR A 272 7.56 0.70 -17.71
CA THR A 272 8.37 0.38 -18.88
C THR A 272 7.54 -0.49 -19.83
N PRO A 273 7.21 -0.01 -21.05
CA PRO A 273 6.41 -0.78 -22.00
C PRO A 273 6.99 -2.16 -22.30
N GLU A 274 8.32 -2.30 -22.23
CA GLU A 274 9.05 -3.56 -22.46
C GLU A 274 8.53 -4.74 -21.62
N PHE A 275 8.01 -4.49 -20.41
CA PHE A 275 7.45 -5.54 -19.54
C PHE A 275 5.97 -5.83 -19.81
N CYS A 276 5.33 -5.15 -20.77
CA CYS A 276 3.95 -5.44 -21.12
C CYS A 276 3.86 -6.73 -21.92
N HIS A 277 3.03 -7.65 -21.44
CA HIS A 277 2.69 -8.90 -22.10
C HIS A 277 1.16 -9.02 -22.23
N THR A 278 0.67 -9.58 -23.33
CA THR A 278 -0.78 -9.75 -23.58
C THR A 278 -1.42 -10.69 -22.57
N TRP A 279 -0.75 -11.79 -22.24
CA TRP A 279 -1.28 -12.82 -21.33
C TRP A 279 -0.95 -12.61 -19.86
N PHE A 280 0.17 -11.94 -19.56
CA PHE A 280 0.74 -11.93 -18.23
C PHE A 280 0.85 -10.52 -17.67
N ASP A 281 0.65 -10.43 -16.36
CA ASP A 281 0.95 -9.23 -15.60
C ASP A 281 2.42 -9.30 -15.14
N GLN A 282 3.23 -8.40 -15.69
CA GLN A 282 4.66 -8.27 -15.38
C GLN A 282 5.03 -6.81 -15.09
N THR A 283 4.05 -5.90 -15.04
CA THR A 283 4.31 -4.49 -14.79
C THR A 283 4.18 -4.20 -13.30
N VAL A 284 5.00 -3.27 -12.79
CA VAL A 284 4.94 -2.86 -11.38
C VAL A 284 3.61 -2.17 -11.11
N LEU A 285 3.19 -1.26 -12.00
CA LEU A 285 1.89 -0.63 -11.92
C LEU A 285 0.85 -1.43 -12.70
N PRO A 286 -0.45 -1.23 -12.42
CA PRO A 286 -1.51 -1.89 -13.18
C PRO A 286 -1.46 -1.45 -14.64
N SER A 287 -1.29 -2.44 -15.52
CA SER A 287 -1.50 -2.28 -16.95
C SER A 287 -2.77 -3.00 -17.36
N ARG A 288 -3.45 -2.49 -18.40
CA ARG A 288 -4.69 -3.08 -18.89
C ARG A 288 -4.55 -3.38 -20.37
N TYR A 289 -4.74 -4.62 -20.78
CA TYR A 289 -4.84 -4.94 -22.20
C TYR A 289 -6.17 -4.40 -22.75
N LEU A 290 -6.13 -3.73 -23.90
CA LEU A 290 -7.32 -3.11 -24.52
C LEU A 290 -7.65 -3.73 -25.88
N PHE A 291 -6.65 -3.96 -26.73
CA PHE A 291 -6.84 -4.45 -28.10
C PHE A 291 -5.56 -5.03 -28.72
N GLY A 292 -5.68 -5.92 -29.69
CA GLY A 292 -4.58 -6.49 -30.49
C GLY A 292 -4.13 -7.90 -30.06
N PRO A 293 -3.16 -8.54 -30.70
CA PRO A 293 -2.41 -8.06 -31.85
C PRO A 293 -3.32 -7.82 -33.06
N ALA A 294 -3.10 -6.72 -33.77
CA ALA A 294 -3.87 -6.32 -34.95
C ALA A 294 -2.97 -5.53 -35.92
N THR A 295 -3.40 -5.35 -37.16
CA THR A 295 -2.69 -4.45 -38.08
C THR A 295 -2.83 -2.99 -37.67
N VAL A 296 -2.06 -2.11 -38.31
CA VAL A 296 -2.17 -0.65 -38.13
C VAL A 296 -3.60 -0.18 -38.46
N GLU A 297 -4.17 -0.63 -39.58
CA GLU A 297 -5.50 -0.25 -40.05
C GLU A 297 -6.60 -0.70 -39.07
N GLU A 298 -6.54 -1.95 -38.63
CA GLU A 298 -7.47 -2.50 -37.64
C GLU A 298 -7.38 -1.75 -36.31
N THR A 299 -6.18 -1.36 -35.91
CA THR A 299 -5.94 -0.58 -34.68
C THR A 299 -6.50 0.84 -34.80
N VAL A 300 -6.29 1.52 -35.94
CA VAL A 300 -6.90 2.84 -36.20
C VAL A 300 -8.43 2.73 -36.16
N GLU A 301 -9.01 1.74 -36.84
CA GLU A 301 -10.45 1.52 -36.86
C GLU A 301 -10.99 1.30 -35.44
N TRP A 302 -10.30 0.46 -34.65
CA TRP A 302 -10.68 0.20 -33.26
C TRP A 302 -10.57 1.46 -32.39
N LEU A 303 -9.51 2.25 -32.50
CA LEU A 303 -9.30 3.48 -31.74
C LEU A 303 -10.37 4.53 -32.05
N VAL A 304 -10.71 4.73 -33.33
CA VAL A 304 -11.74 5.68 -33.77
C VAL A 304 -13.12 5.26 -33.28
N ARG A 305 -13.42 3.95 -33.32
CA ARG A 305 -14.69 3.37 -32.88
C ARG A 305 -14.87 3.41 -31.37
N ASN A 306 -13.87 2.94 -30.62
CA ASN A 306 -13.99 2.69 -29.18
C ASN A 306 -13.55 3.86 -28.32
N ARG A 307 -12.67 4.74 -28.83
CA ARG A 307 -12.14 5.93 -28.13
C ARG A 307 -11.79 5.62 -26.67
N PRO A 308 -10.83 4.71 -26.43
CA PRO A 308 -10.49 4.32 -25.07
C PRO A 308 -10.14 5.55 -24.25
N ALA A 309 -10.77 5.69 -23.09
CA ALA A 309 -10.53 6.82 -22.20
C ALA A 309 -9.38 6.54 -21.23
N GLU A 310 -8.73 7.61 -20.79
CA GLU A 310 -7.87 7.57 -19.62
C GLU A 310 -8.69 7.16 -18.39
N CYS A 311 -8.08 6.40 -17.47
CA CYS A 311 -8.72 6.03 -16.22
C CYS A 311 -7.73 6.07 -15.07
N HIS A 312 -8.24 6.26 -13.85
CA HIS A 312 -7.43 6.11 -12.65
C HIS A 312 -7.57 4.68 -12.14
N VAL A 313 -6.45 4.04 -11.81
CA VAL A 313 -6.41 2.66 -11.34
C VAL A 313 -5.71 2.58 -9.99
N ASP A 314 -6.27 1.78 -9.08
CA ASP A 314 -5.63 1.51 -7.80
C ASP A 314 -4.44 0.56 -8.00
N THR A 315 -3.39 0.77 -7.22
CA THR A 315 -2.13 -0.01 -7.33
C THR A 315 -1.99 -1.06 -6.23
N LEU A 316 -2.84 -1.01 -5.21
CA LEU A 316 -2.82 -1.91 -4.06
C LEU A 316 -3.94 -2.96 -4.15
N ASP A 317 -3.78 -4.08 -3.44
CA ASP A 317 -4.80 -5.13 -3.29
C ASP A 317 -5.38 -5.60 -4.64
N ARG A 318 -4.49 -5.85 -5.61
CA ARG A 318 -4.84 -6.36 -6.94
C ARG A 318 -5.07 -7.86 -6.92
N LEU A 319 -5.99 -8.33 -7.75
CA LEU A 319 -6.21 -9.76 -7.98
C LEU A 319 -5.35 -10.25 -9.14
N PHE A 320 -4.66 -11.37 -8.91
CA PHE A 320 -3.82 -12.07 -9.87
C PHE A 320 -4.28 -13.51 -10.00
N ILE A 321 -4.15 -14.07 -11.20
CA ILE A 321 -4.52 -15.46 -11.47
C ILE A 321 -3.27 -16.26 -11.79
N ASP A 322 -3.06 -17.32 -11.02
CA ASP A 322 -1.94 -18.24 -11.19
C ASP A 322 -2.45 -19.62 -11.67
N VAL A 323 -1.64 -20.34 -12.43
CA VAL A 323 -1.94 -21.72 -12.87
C VAL A 323 -1.07 -22.67 -12.06
N VAL A 324 -1.71 -23.55 -11.29
CA VAL A 324 -1.01 -24.49 -10.40
C VAL A 324 -0.02 -25.35 -11.19
N GLY A 325 1.23 -25.38 -10.73
CA GLY A 325 2.31 -26.15 -11.36
C GLY A 325 2.92 -25.51 -12.61
N SER A 326 2.50 -24.29 -12.97
CA SER A 326 3.14 -23.48 -14.01
C SER A 326 4.25 -22.61 -13.42
N ASP A 327 5.37 -22.44 -14.13
CA ASP A 327 6.38 -21.44 -13.79
C ASP A 327 6.17 -20.11 -14.55
N GLU A 328 5.02 -19.93 -15.17
CA GLU A 328 4.68 -18.68 -15.85
C GLU A 328 4.40 -17.54 -14.86
N TRP A 329 4.27 -16.33 -15.40
CA TRP A 329 3.82 -15.17 -14.62
C TRP A 329 2.31 -15.25 -14.37
N PRO A 330 1.78 -14.51 -13.37
CA PRO A 330 0.34 -14.43 -13.17
C PRO A 330 -0.36 -13.91 -14.43
N LEU A 331 -1.46 -14.57 -14.77
CA LEU A 331 -2.31 -14.27 -15.90
C LEU A 331 -3.14 -13.02 -15.64
N ARG A 332 -3.38 -12.24 -16.70
CA ARG A 332 -4.31 -11.10 -16.66
C ARG A 332 -5.74 -11.60 -16.69
N LEU A 333 -6.58 -11.01 -15.85
CA LEU A 333 -7.99 -11.34 -15.81
C LEU A 333 -8.69 -11.06 -17.14
N GLU A 334 -8.30 -9.98 -17.82
CA GLU A 334 -8.96 -9.47 -19.03
C GLU A 334 -8.68 -10.30 -20.28
N THR A 335 -7.58 -11.05 -20.31
CA THR A 335 -7.18 -11.83 -21.48
C THR A 335 -7.46 -13.32 -21.33
N LEU A 336 -8.07 -13.73 -20.22
CA LEU A 336 -8.38 -15.12 -19.98
C LEU A 336 -9.64 -15.57 -20.73
N THR A 337 -9.43 -16.14 -21.92
CA THR A 337 -10.35 -17.12 -22.48
C THR A 337 -9.68 -18.52 -22.43
N PRO A 338 -10.24 -19.50 -21.69
CA PRO A 338 -9.61 -20.82 -21.51
C PRO A 338 -9.37 -21.58 -22.81
N THR A 339 -10.19 -21.30 -23.82
CA THR A 339 -10.16 -21.92 -25.14
C THR A 339 -8.93 -21.55 -25.97
N GLU A 340 -8.26 -20.44 -25.67
CA GLU A 340 -7.12 -19.96 -26.47
C GLU A 340 -5.76 -20.50 -26.00
N ARG A 341 -5.67 -21.10 -24.80
CA ARG A 341 -4.39 -21.61 -24.24
C ARG A 341 -4.40 -23.09 -23.82
N ASP A 342 -5.42 -23.86 -24.20
CA ASP A 342 -5.55 -25.28 -23.82
C ASP A 342 -5.46 -25.50 -22.29
N LEU A 343 -6.04 -24.57 -21.52
CA LEU A 343 -6.03 -24.61 -20.04
C LEU A 343 -7.31 -25.24 -19.47
N GLY A 344 -8.04 -26.02 -20.28
CA GLY A 344 -9.39 -26.49 -19.96
C GLY A 344 -9.49 -27.27 -18.64
N ASP A 345 -8.49 -28.11 -18.37
CA ASP A 345 -8.40 -28.94 -17.17
C ASP A 345 -7.43 -28.39 -16.10
N ALA A 346 -6.92 -27.17 -16.28
CA ALA A 346 -5.98 -26.57 -15.35
C ALA A 346 -6.66 -26.17 -14.02
N THR A 347 -5.89 -26.24 -12.94
CA THR A 347 -6.29 -25.66 -11.64
C THR A 347 -5.72 -24.25 -11.54
N PHE A 348 -6.56 -23.30 -11.14
CA PHE A 348 -6.23 -21.90 -11.02
C PHE A 348 -6.26 -21.46 -9.56
N ARG A 349 -5.41 -20.49 -9.22
CA ARG A 349 -5.40 -19.79 -7.93
C ARG A 349 -5.75 -18.32 -8.15
N VAL A 350 -6.53 -17.76 -7.23
CA VAL A 350 -6.75 -16.32 -7.12
C VAL A 350 -5.93 -15.79 -5.97
N ILE A 351 -5.02 -14.87 -6.27
CA ILE A 351 -4.09 -14.29 -5.31
C ILE A 351 -4.32 -12.79 -5.22
N LEU A 352 -4.52 -12.29 -4.01
CA LEU A 352 -4.55 -10.86 -3.71
C LEU A 352 -3.13 -10.40 -3.37
N ALA A 353 -2.60 -9.43 -4.10
CA ALA A 353 -1.24 -8.89 -3.89
C ALA A 353 -1.13 -7.44 -4.41
N ASP A 354 -0.03 -6.75 -4.09
CA ASP A 354 0.22 -5.40 -4.63
C ASP A 354 1.02 -5.43 -5.94
N SER A 355 1.66 -6.56 -6.26
CA SER A 355 2.49 -6.71 -7.44
C SER A 355 2.48 -8.16 -7.97
N PRO A 356 2.70 -8.37 -9.29
CA PRO A 356 2.77 -9.72 -9.84
C PRO A 356 3.96 -10.52 -9.30
N TRP A 357 5.02 -9.86 -8.82
CA TRP A 357 6.15 -10.51 -8.16
C TRP A 357 5.75 -11.12 -6.81
N ASP A 358 4.95 -10.40 -6.01
CA ASP A 358 4.49 -10.90 -4.72
C ASP A 358 3.49 -12.06 -4.91
N ALA A 359 2.60 -11.96 -5.89
CA ALA A 359 1.71 -13.05 -6.27
C ALA A 359 2.49 -14.30 -6.72
N ARG A 360 3.47 -14.13 -7.60
CA ARG A 360 4.33 -15.24 -8.07
C ARG A 360 5.17 -15.85 -6.96
N ALA A 361 5.67 -15.04 -6.03
CA ALA A 361 6.43 -15.53 -4.89
C ALA A 361 5.56 -16.44 -4.00
N LEU A 362 4.31 -16.05 -3.73
CA LEU A 362 3.37 -16.87 -2.97
C LEU A 362 3.01 -18.17 -3.71
N ALA A 363 2.76 -18.10 -5.01
CA ALA A 363 2.46 -19.28 -5.84
C ALA A 363 3.58 -20.33 -5.75
N ARG A 364 4.83 -19.89 -5.99
CA ARG A 364 6.02 -20.76 -5.92
C ARG A 364 6.24 -21.37 -4.55
N GLU A 365 6.06 -20.61 -3.47
CA GLU A 365 6.17 -21.15 -2.11
C GLU A 365 5.08 -22.20 -1.83
N THR A 366 3.88 -22.00 -2.37
CA THR A 366 2.78 -22.95 -2.21
C THR A 366 3.04 -24.25 -2.96
N ASP A 367 3.68 -24.19 -4.13
CA ASP A 367 4.05 -25.37 -4.92
C ASP A 367 5.30 -26.10 -4.41
N HIS A 368 6.25 -25.35 -3.82
CA HIS A 368 7.52 -25.87 -3.33
C HIS A 368 7.79 -25.39 -1.90
N PRO A 369 7.06 -25.92 -0.89
CA PRO A 369 7.20 -25.48 0.49
C PRO A 369 8.60 -25.77 1.07
N ASP A 370 9.30 -26.78 0.55
CA ASP A 370 10.63 -27.18 0.99
C ASP A 370 11.75 -26.23 0.50
N ASP A 371 11.53 -25.51 -0.61
CA ASP A 371 12.52 -24.57 -1.17
C ASP A 371 12.53 -23.21 -0.45
N ALA A 372 11.49 -22.91 0.33
CA ALA A 372 11.38 -21.67 1.10
C ALA A 372 12.22 -21.69 2.40
N ALA A 373 12.72 -22.86 2.81
CA ALA A 373 13.22 -23.11 4.16
C ALA A 373 14.75 -23.09 4.33
N THR A 374 15.54 -22.67 3.34
CA THR A 374 17.00 -22.50 3.50
C THR A 374 17.35 -21.03 3.78
N PRO A 375 17.38 -20.58 5.05
CA PRO A 375 17.90 -19.27 5.38
C PRO A 375 19.39 -19.23 5.03
N GLU A 376 19.76 -18.45 4.02
CA GLU A 376 21.15 -18.07 3.81
C GLU A 376 21.62 -17.27 5.04
N PRO A 377 22.69 -17.69 5.74
CA PRO A 377 23.05 -17.17 7.06
C PRO A 377 23.42 -15.68 7.09
N ASN A 378 23.55 -15.02 5.93
CA ASN A 378 23.90 -13.60 5.81
C ASN A 378 22.88 -12.78 5.02
N ARG A 379 21.73 -13.36 4.64
CA ARG A 379 20.68 -12.60 3.97
C ARG A 379 19.71 -12.07 5.04
N PRO A 380 19.38 -10.76 5.05
CA PRO A 380 18.32 -10.28 5.93
C PRO A 380 17.06 -11.12 5.66
N PRO A 381 16.27 -11.45 6.70
CA PRO A 381 15.07 -12.26 6.53
C PRO A 381 14.20 -11.61 5.47
N ARG A 382 14.00 -12.32 4.36
CA ARG A 382 13.06 -11.89 3.33
C ARG A 382 11.68 -11.99 3.98
N ALA A 383 10.89 -10.91 3.92
CA ALA A 383 9.51 -10.96 4.39
C ALA A 383 8.81 -12.16 3.76
N ASP A 384 8.12 -12.94 4.59
CA ASP A 384 7.43 -14.15 4.16
C ASP A 384 6.43 -13.77 3.05
N PRO A 385 6.44 -14.40 1.87
CA PRO A 385 5.48 -14.12 0.80
C PRO A 385 4.02 -14.14 1.28
N LYS A 386 3.67 -14.96 2.28
CA LYS A 386 2.34 -14.99 2.92
C LYS A 386 1.98 -13.71 3.67
N GLU A 387 2.96 -12.87 4.02
CA GLU A 387 2.72 -11.55 4.61
C GLU A 387 2.48 -10.47 3.55
N ARG A 388 2.83 -10.73 2.28
CA ARG A 388 2.77 -9.77 1.16
C ARG A 388 1.76 -10.12 0.08
N ALA A 389 1.16 -11.30 0.16
CA ALA A 389 0.10 -11.75 -0.72
C ALA A 389 -0.81 -12.74 0.03
N GLN A 390 -2.04 -12.88 -0.44
CA GLN A 390 -3.04 -13.75 0.17
C GLN A 390 -3.68 -14.63 -0.90
N LEU A 391 -3.66 -15.95 -0.68
CA LEU A 391 -4.43 -16.90 -1.48
C LEU A 391 -5.91 -16.74 -1.10
N ILE A 392 -6.74 -16.36 -2.07
CA ILE A 392 -8.17 -16.16 -1.90
C ILE A 392 -8.93 -17.45 -2.20
N ALA A 393 -8.61 -18.09 -3.31
CA ALA A 393 -9.26 -19.32 -3.74
C ALA A 393 -8.39 -20.16 -4.67
N THR A 394 -8.74 -21.44 -4.76
CA THR A 394 -8.18 -22.39 -5.72
C THR A 394 -9.33 -23.17 -6.36
N GLY A 395 -9.33 -23.37 -7.67
CA GLY A 395 -10.38 -24.12 -8.34
C GLY A 395 -10.26 -24.17 -9.86
N THR A 396 -11.33 -24.62 -10.50
CA THR A 396 -11.44 -24.59 -11.97
C THR A 396 -11.60 -23.15 -12.47
N TRP A 397 -11.39 -22.92 -13.77
CA TRP A 397 -11.62 -21.60 -14.37
C TRP A 397 -13.03 -21.07 -14.10
N GLY A 398 -14.05 -21.92 -14.22
CA GLY A 398 -15.44 -21.52 -14.00
C GLY A 398 -15.67 -21.02 -12.57
N SER A 399 -15.10 -21.71 -11.58
CA SER A 399 -15.19 -21.32 -10.16
C SER A 399 -14.42 -20.03 -9.88
N VAL A 400 -13.21 -19.88 -10.41
CA VAL A 400 -12.38 -18.69 -10.24
C VAL A 400 -13.03 -17.47 -10.92
N ARG A 401 -13.53 -17.62 -12.14
CA ARG A 401 -14.20 -16.53 -12.86
C ARG A 401 -15.46 -16.07 -12.15
N GLN A 402 -16.25 -17.00 -11.59
CA GLN A 402 -17.44 -16.67 -10.81
C GLN A 402 -17.05 -15.87 -9.55
N LEU A 403 -16.04 -16.33 -8.82
CA LEU A 403 -15.53 -15.62 -7.65
C LEU A 403 -15.10 -14.19 -7.99
N VAL A 404 -14.30 -14.02 -9.05
CA VAL A 404 -13.82 -12.69 -9.43
C VAL A 404 -14.97 -11.79 -9.91
N ALA A 405 -15.98 -12.34 -10.58
CA ALA A 405 -17.17 -11.59 -10.99
C ALA A 405 -18.02 -11.14 -9.78
N ASP A 406 -18.14 -11.99 -8.76
CA ASP A 406 -18.94 -11.73 -7.55
C ASP A 406 -18.23 -10.79 -6.54
N ASP A 407 -16.89 -10.83 -6.47
CA ASP A 407 -16.09 -9.99 -5.55
C ASP A 407 -15.65 -8.64 -6.16
N ALA A 408 -15.77 -8.45 -7.48
CA ALA A 408 -15.50 -7.18 -8.14
C ALA A 408 -16.15 -5.95 -7.45
N PRO A 409 -17.41 -5.99 -6.95
CA PRO A 409 -18.00 -4.85 -6.25
C PRO A 409 -17.50 -4.61 -4.82
N HIS A 410 -16.83 -5.58 -4.18
CA HIS A 410 -16.37 -5.45 -2.79
C HIS A 410 -14.88 -5.13 -2.64
N ALA A 411 -14.08 -5.36 -3.68
CA ALA A 411 -12.65 -5.07 -3.71
C ALA A 411 -12.30 -3.64 -4.20
N GLY A 412 -13.27 -2.74 -4.37
CA GLY A 412 -13.01 -1.40 -4.93
C GLY A 412 -12.57 -1.42 -6.41
N ILE A 413 -12.80 -2.54 -7.10
CA ILE A 413 -12.48 -2.69 -8.52
C ILE A 413 -13.62 -2.04 -9.34
N PRO A 414 -13.33 -1.12 -10.27
CA PRO A 414 -14.36 -0.55 -11.15
C PRO A 414 -15.10 -1.67 -11.88
N SER A 415 -16.43 -1.67 -11.78
CA SER A 415 -17.33 -2.64 -12.40
C SER A 415 -17.01 -2.87 -13.88
N PHE A 416 -16.65 -4.11 -14.24
CA PHE A 416 -16.41 -4.54 -15.61
C PHE A 416 -17.72 -4.60 -16.38
N HIS A 417 -17.92 -3.69 -17.35
CA HIS A 417 -18.85 -3.96 -18.46
C HIS A 417 -18.11 -4.72 -19.55
N VAL A 418 -18.18 -6.04 -19.50
CA VAL A 418 -17.87 -6.89 -20.65
C VAL A 418 -19.00 -6.70 -21.66
N GLY A 419 -18.72 -5.90 -22.70
CA GLY A 419 -19.56 -5.88 -23.90
C GLY A 419 -19.48 -7.25 -24.57
N MET A 420 -20.43 -8.13 -24.26
CA MET A 420 -20.66 -9.34 -25.03
C MET A 420 -21.25 -8.93 -26.38
N ASN A 421 -20.42 -8.91 -27.43
CA ASN A 421 -20.92 -8.99 -28.80
C ASN A 421 -21.23 -10.47 -29.09
N SER A 422 -22.52 -10.77 -29.17
CA SER A 422 -23.08 -11.94 -29.85
C SER A 422 -22.98 -11.82 -31.36
#